data_AF-A0A355XVX1-F1
#
_entry.id   AF-A0A355XVX1-F1
#
_cell.length_a   1.000
_cell.length_b   1.000
_cell.length_c   1.000
_cell.angle_alpha   90.00
_cell.angle_beta   90.00
_cell.angle_gamma   90.00
#
_symmetry.space_group_name_H-M   'P 1'
#
loop_
_entity.id
_entity.type
_entity.pdbx_description
1 polymer ?
#
loop_
_entity_poly.entity_id
_entity_poly.type
_entity_poly.pdbx_seq_one_letter_code
_entity_poly.pdbx_strand_id
1 'polypeptide(L)'
;MKKTILFLLSLLALVSSCERSPKEMFDRQKSGVVLILNKYYYKMNVPDGETFYFTGIDDDGSLENLTTDEREIRNNRQMLSGTGFFIDKEGTIMTNRHVAQPVIDKEAVKESYNNLVASIRAYYTQQMDELDNAYKNLSMEKANCYTFDYDGTPYEDTEKMQDIVNRQNELEEQYNSLQQQREWLDNQMVADELKISVVCEVGIAYNGTRVSTEGDVIGKNPCEVTRVSDKDDVDLALIQLKDKKTPGDAYVFATDGKSTGGLVDKVTSLFSSHNDDILQIDQQLYMIGYNAGPILANTKRGILVQMTSGKVTQQPDGERLLYSIPTVQGSSGSPVIDSKGRLVAVNFAKLAVSDNFNFGI
;
A
#
# COMPACT_ATOMS: atom_id res chain seq x y z
N MET A 1 -44.54 -37.08 36.32
CA MET A 1 -43.60 -36.10 36.91
C MET A 1 -42.14 -36.52 36.74
N LYS A 2 -41.67 -37.67 37.25
CA LYS A 2 -40.25 -38.09 37.09
C LYS A 2 -39.77 -38.19 35.63
N LYS A 3 -40.59 -38.72 34.72
CA LYS A 3 -40.23 -38.83 33.28
C LYS A 3 -40.16 -37.46 32.58
N THR A 4 -41.03 -36.52 32.96
CA THR A 4 -41.07 -35.16 32.42
C THR A 4 -39.88 -34.33 32.89
N ILE A 5 -39.47 -34.50 34.15
CA ILE A 5 -38.26 -33.89 34.73
C ILE A 5 -37.00 -34.46 34.09
N LEU A 6 -36.93 -35.77 33.85
CA LEU A 6 -35.79 -36.40 33.17
C LEU A 6 -35.65 -35.93 31.71
N PHE A 7 -36.78 -35.72 31.02
CA PHE A 7 -36.81 -35.20 29.65
C PHE A 7 -36.42 -33.71 29.59
N LEU A 8 -36.83 -32.91 30.57
CA LEU A 8 -36.37 -31.51 30.70
C LEU A 8 -34.89 -31.44 31.06
N LEU A 9 -34.37 -32.32 31.93
CA LEU A 9 -32.94 -32.39 32.27
C LEU A 9 -32.09 -32.87 31.08
N SER A 10 -32.59 -33.80 30.26
CA SER A 10 -31.91 -34.18 29.02
C SER A 10 -31.97 -33.08 27.96
N LEU A 11 -33.06 -32.30 27.91
CA LEU A 11 -33.12 -31.11 27.06
C LEU A 11 -32.16 -30.03 27.55
N LEU A 12 -32.11 -29.73 28.85
CA LEU A 12 -31.16 -28.76 29.43
C LEU A 12 -29.70 -29.18 29.25
N ALA A 13 -29.40 -30.48 29.31
CA ALA A 13 -28.06 -31.00 29.02
C ALA A 13 -27.66 -30.88 27.53
N LEU A 14 -28.64 -30.78 26.61
CA LEU A 14 -28.41 -30.49 25.20
C LEU A 14 -28.24 -28.98 24.92
N VAL A 15 -28.58 -28.11 25.87
CA VAL A 15 -28.39 -26.64 25.77
C VAL A 15 -27.18 -26.13 26.56
N SER A 16 -26.29 -27.01 27.04
CA SER A 16 -24.98 -26.51 27.48
C SER A 16 -24.32 -25.89 26.25
N SER A 17 -24.10 -24.58 26.27
CA SER A 17 -23.40 -23.87 25.21
C SER A 17 -22.07 -24.57 24.99
N CYS A 18 -21.98 -25.41 23.98
CA CYS A 18 -20.75 -26.11 23.66
C CYS A 18 -19.84 -25.06 23.02
N GLU A 19 -19.10 -24.34 23.86
CA GLU A 19 -18.02 -23.49 23.40
C GLU A 19 -17.11 -24.36 22.55
N ARG A 20 -16.90 -23.96 21.29
CA ARG A 20 -16.08 -24.73 20.37
C ARG A 20 -14.64 -24.64 20.85
N SER A 21 -13.91 -25.74 20.80
CA SER A 21 -12.49 -25.68 21.13
C SER A 21 -11.75 -24.79 20.12
N PRO A 22 -10.67 -24.09 20.52
CA PRO A 22 -9.88 -23.27 19.59
C PRO A 22 -9.39 -24.06 18.37
N LYS A 23 -9.03 -25.34 18.60
CA LYS A 23 -8.59 -26.24 17.54
C LYS A 23 -9.71 -26.53 16.52
N GLU A 24 -10.93 -26.79 16.96
CA GLU A 24 -12.06 -27.02 16.07
C GLU A 24 -12.41 -25.77 15.26
N MET A 25 -12.39 -24.60 15.88
CA MET A 25 -12.60 -23.32 15.16
C MET A 25 -11.51 -23.12 14.11
N PHE A 26 -10.24 -23.31 14.50
CA PHE A 26 -9.12 -23.20 13.59
C PHE A 26 -9.25 -24.17 12.41
N ASP A 27 -9.45 -25.46 12.67
CA ASP A 27 -9.54 -26.48 11.62
C ASP A 27 -10.70 -26.22 10.64
N ARG A 28 -11.81 -25.65 11.13
CA ARG A 28 -12.98 -25.31 10.31
C ARG A 28 -12.79 -24.05 9.48
N GLN A 29 -12.16 -23.02 10.04
CA GLN A 29 -12.17 -21.67 9.45
C GLN A 29 -10.90 -21.33 8.67
N LYS A 30 -9.79 -22.04 8.93
CA LYS A 30 -8.49 -21.77 8.31
C LYS A 30 -8.48 -21.87 6.77
N SER A 31 -9.39 -22.65 6.17
CA SER A 31 -9.49 -22.75 4.71
C SER A 31 -10.09 -21.49 4.07
N GLY A 32 -10.80 -20.67 4.86
CA GLY A 32 -11.36 -19.39 4.43
C GLY A 32 -10.38 -18.23 4.50
N VAL A 33 -9.19 -18.43 5.05
CA VAL A 33 -8.18 -17.37 5.30
C VAL A 33 -7.02 -17.52 4.33
N VAL A 34 -6.64 -16.43 3.68
CA VAL A 34 -5.67 -16.41 2.58
C VAL A 34 -4.56 -15.38 2.83
N LEU A 35 -3.36 -15.70 2.35
CA LEU A 35 -2.27 -14.74 2.26
C LEU A 35 -2.58 -13.84 1.07
N ILE A 36 -2.52 -12.52 1.25
CA ILE A 36 -2.57 -11.54 0.18
C ILE A 36 -1.16 -11.08 -0.12
N LEU A 37 -0.83 -11.05 -1.40
CA LEU A 37 0.36 -10.39 -1.92
C LEU A 37 -0.07 -9.27 -2.86
N ASN A 38 0.48 -8.09 -2.65
CA ASN A 38 0.22 -6.92 -3.48
C ASN A 38 1.55 -6.35 -3.97
N LYS A 39 1.76 -6.38 -5.28
CA LYS A 39 2.85 -5.62 -5.90
C LYS A 39 2.32 -4.30 -6.41
N TYR A 40 2.99 -3.22 -6.07
CA TYR A 40 2.47 -1.90 -6.37
C TYR A 40 3.57 -0.90 -6.72
N TYR A 41 3.13 0.15 -7.40
CA TYR A 41 3.89 1.36 -7.68
C TYR A 41 2.89 2.51 -7.85
N TYR A 42 3.39 3.73 -7.83
CA TYR A 42 2.59 4.93 -8.01
C TYR A 42 2.78 5.51 -9.41
N LYS A 43 1.71 6.10 -9.92
CA LYS A 43 1.66 6.84 -11.18
C LYS A 43 1.25 8.28 -10.88
N MET A 44 2.07 9.22 -11.30
CA MET A 44 1.84 10.66 -11.23
C MET A 44 1.70 11.21 -12.65
N ASN A 45 0.53 11.77 -12.97
CA ASN A 45 0.33 12.48 -14.23
C ASN A 45 0.55 13.97 -13.98
N VAL A 46 1.46 14.56 -14.77
CA VAL A 46 1.72 15.99 -14.79
C VAL A 46 0.83 16.68 -15.85
N PRO A 47 0.59 18.00 -15.76
CA PRO A 47 -0.40 18.71 -16.60
C PRO A 47 -0.14 18.66 -18.11
N ASP A 48 1.13 18.53 -18.53
CA ASP A 48 1.52 18.43 -19.95
C ASP A 48 1.23 17.07 -20.61
N GLY A 49 0.74 16.10 -19.82
CA GLY A 49 0.41 14.76 -20.26
C GLY A 49 1.50 13.72 -20.02
N GLU A 50 2.70 14.13 -19.57
CA GLU A 50 3.74 13.19 -19.17
C GLU A 50 3.32 12.38 -17.94
N THR A 51 3.86 11.17 -17.86
CA THR A 51 3.60 10.25 -16.76
C THR A 51 4.90 9.86 -16.09
N PHE A 52 4.97 10.11 -14.78
CA PHE A 52 6.03 9.64 -13.92
C PHE A 52 5.56 8.45 -13.09
N TYR A 53 6.49 7.54 -12.84
CA TYR A 53 6.30 6.35 -12.03
C TYR A 53 7.33 6.32 -10.91
N PHE A 54 6.93 5.84 -9.73
CA PHE A 54 7.79 5.80 -8.54
C PHE A 54 7.26 4.78 -7.53
N THR A 55 8.07 4.38 -6.55
CA THR A 55 7.74 3.33 -5.58
C THR A 55 7.43 3.82 -4.19
N GLY A 56 7.87 5.02 -3.82
CA GLY A 56 7.75 5.56 -2.48
C GLY A 56 8.42 6.92 -2.37
N ILE A 57 8.61 7.36 -1.13
CA ILE A 57 9.37 8.56 -0.78
C ILE A 57 10.50 8.09 0.13
N ASP A 58 11.73 8.42 -0.23
CA ASP A 58 12.93 8.07 0.54
C ASP A 58 13.06 8.98 1.77
N ASP A 59 13.98 8.66 2.69
CA ASP A 59 14.21 9.38 3.94
C ASP A 59 14.63 10.85 3.71
N ASP A 60 15.21 11.16 2.54
CA ASP A 60 15.59 12.51 2.13
C ASP A 60 14.45 13.31 1.47
N GLY A 61 13.27 12.70 1.34
CA GLY A 61 12.10 13.30 0.70
C GLY A 61 12.06 13.15 -0.82
N SER A 62 13.02 12.48 -1.45
CA SER A 62 13.01 12.22 -2.89
C SER A 62 12.06 11.07 -3.27
N LEU A 63 11.59 11.03 -4.52
CA LEU A 63 10.76 9.93 -5.02
C LEU A 63 11.63 8.73 -5.38
N GLU A 64 11.40 7.59 -4.72
CA GLU A 64 12.15 6.36 -5.00
C GLU A 64 11.82 5.79 -6.39
N ASN A 65 12.84 5.30 -7.10
CA ASN A 65 12.71 4.69 -8.44
C ASN A 65 11.93 5.57 -9.43
N LEU A 66 12.08 6.89 -9.34
CA LEU A 66 11.42 7.83 -10.24
C LEU A 66 11.86 7.59 -11.70
N THR A 67 10.90 7.29 -12.57
CA THR A 67 11.17 7.02 -14.00
C THR A 67 9.96 7.40 -14.86
N THR A 68 10.19 7.62 -16.15
CA THR A 68 9.13 7.75 -17.17
C THR A 68 8.94 6.45 -17.97
N ASP A 69 9.79 5.43 -17.81
CA ASP A 69 9.63 4.11 -18.45
C ASP A 69 8.79 3.18 -17.57
N GLU A 70 7.57 2.87 -18.01
CA GLU A 70 6.68 1.96 -17.30
C GLU A 70 7.26 0.54 -17.14
N ARG A 71 8.11 0.09 -18.06
CA ARG A 71 8.75 -1.24 -17.95
C ARG A 71 9.78 -1.27 -16.84
N GLU A 72 10.48 -0.15 -16.62
CA GLU A 72 11.45 -0.02 -15.54
C GLU A 72 10.75 -0.08 -14.18
N ILE A 73 9.71 0.72 -13.95
CA ILE A 73 9.00 0.68 -12.67
C ILE A 73 8.37 -0.69 -12.40
N ARG A 74 7.89 -1.37 -13.44
CA ARG A 74 7.37 -2.74 -13.32
C ARG A 74 8.44 -3.73 -12.87
N ASN A 75 9.72 -3.48 -13.06
CA ASN A 75 10.76 -4.34 -12.51
C ASN A 75 11.12 -3.98 -11.05
N ASN A 76 10.83 -2.74 -10.62
CA ASN A 76 11.19 -2.19 -9.31
C ASN A 76 9.99 -2.06 -8.33
N ARG A 77 8.83 -2.64 -8.66
CA ARG A 77 7.61 -2.60 -7.82
C ARG A 77 7.89 -2.97 -6.36
N GLN A 78 7.28 -2.21 -5.46
CA GLN A 78 7.23 -2.54 -4.04
C GLN A 78 6.32 -3.75 -3.82
N MET A 79 6.55 -4.46 -2.72
CA MET A 79 5.77 -5.62 -2.35
C MET A 79 5.26 -5.47 -0.92
N LEU A 80 3.95 -5.62 -0.78
CA LEU A 80 3.27 -5.70 0.50
C LEU A 80 2.57 -7.05 0.63
N SER A 81 2.40 -7.47 1.87
CA SER A 81 1.61 -8.65 2.19
C SER A 81 0.69 -8.41 3.37
N GLY A 82 -0.39 -9.17 3.41
CA GLY A 82 -1.32 -9.18 4.52
C GLY A 82 -2.15 -10.46 4.50
N THR A 83 -3.21 -10.45 5.28
CA THR A 83 -4.18 -11.53 5.36
C THR A 83 -5.52 -11.03 4.84
N GLY A 84 -6.30 -11.92 4.24
CA GLY A 84 -7.72 -11.68 3.99
C GLY A 84 -8.53 -12.94 4.19
N PHE A 85 -9.85 -12.83 4.10
CA PHE A 85 -10.75 -13.96 4.27
C PHE A 85 -12.01 -13.85 3.40
N PHE A 86 -12.52 -15.00 2.94
CA PHE A 86 -13.70 -15.06 2.09
C PHE A 86 -14.97 -14.71 2.85
N ILE A 87 -15.82 -13.88 2.25
CA ILE A 87 -17.09 -13.42 2.83
C ILE A 87 -18.32 -13.84 2.05
N ASP A 88 -18.12 -14.40 0.85
CA ASP A 88 -19.18 -14.95 0.02
C ASP A 88 -18.69 -16.13 -0.85
N LYS A 89 -19.51 -16.57 -1.80
CA LYS A 89 -19.18 -17.68 -2.72
C LYS A 89 -18.64 -17.19 -4.07
N GLU A 90 -18.66 -15.88 -4.29
CA GLU A 90 -18.29 -15.15 -5.49
C GLU A 90 -16.81 -14.73 -5.47
N GLY A 91 -16.01 -15.29 -4.57
CA GLY A 91 -14.59 -15.00 -4.44
C GLY A 91 -14.29 -13.65 -3.80
N THR A 92 -15.25 -13.02 -3.12
CA THR A 92 -15.03 -11.75 -2.42
C THR A 92 -14.29 -12.00 -1.10
N ILE A 93 -13.26 -11.20 -0.88
CA ILE A 93 -12.33 -11.31 0.24
C ILE A 93 -12.27 -9.95 0.94
N MET A 94 -12.45 -9.96 2.25
CA MET A 94 -12.26 -8.78 3.08
C MET A 94 -10.84 -8.74 3.64
N THR A 95 -10.27 -7.54 3.66
CA THR A 95 -8.91 -7.25 4.18
C THR A 95 -8.80 -5.77 4.57
N ASN A 96 -7.61 -5.33 4.95
CA ASN A 96 -7.30 -3.94 5.20
C ASN A 96 -7.10 -3.12 3.91
N ARG A 97 -7.48 -1.83 3.94
CA ARG A 97 -7.29 -0.93 2.80
C ARG A 97 -5.82 -0.77 2.46
N HIS A 98 -4.93 -0.58 3.44
CA HIS A 98 -3.49 -0.46 3.17
C HIS A 98 -2.89 -1.72 2.54
N VAL A 99 -3.46 -2.91 2.79
CA VAL A 99 -3.03 -4.18 2.17
C VAL A 99 -3.43 -4.23 0.70
N ALA A 100 -4.67 -3.86 0.39
CA ALA A 100 -5.23 -3.91 -0.97
C ALA A 100 -4.78 -2.74 -1.86
N GLN A 101 -4.66 -1.55 -1.26
CA GLN A 101 -4.37 -0.30 -1.96
C GLN A 101 -3.55 0.62 -1.04
N PRO A 102 -2.21 0.46 -1.03
CA PRO A 102 -1.30 1.29 -0.26
C PRO A 102 -1.53 2.78 -0.52
N VAL A 103 -1.46 3.56 0.56
CA VAL A 103 -1.67 5.01 0.53
C VAL A 103 -0.31 5.68 0.58
N ILE A 104 -0.19 6.80 -0.12
CA ILE A 104 0.97 7.69 -0.08
C ILE A 104 0.54 9.10 0.28
N ASP A 105 1.40 9.81 1.00
CA ASP A 105 1.20 11.22 1.29
C ASP A 105 1.35 12.03 0.00
N LYS A 106 0.22 12.48 -0.54
CA LYS A 106 0.16 13.23 -1.80
C LYS A 106 0.82 14.60 -1.70
N GLU A 107 0.78 15.23 -0.53
CA GLU A 107 1.41 16.53 -0.34
C GLU A 107 2.93 16.38 -0.29
N ALA A 108 3.43 15.34 0.37
CA ALA A 108 4.86 15.01 0.34
C ALA A 108 5.34 14.67 -1.09
N VAL A 109 4.55 13.96 -1.89
CA VAL A 109 4.88 13.71 -3.32
C VAL A 109 4.94 15.02 -4.11
N LYS A 110 3.99 15.93 -3.92
CA LYS A 110 3.98 17.25 -4.58
C LYS A 110 5.22 18.07 -4.19
N GLU A 111 5.56 18.09 -2.91
CA GLU A 111 6.76 18.77 -2.41
C GLU A 111 8.03 18.19 -3.03
N SER A 112 8.15 16.85 -3.05
CA SER A 112 9.26 16.15 -3.68
C SER A 112 9.42 16.52 -5.16
N TYR A 113 8.32 16.51 -5.91
CA TYR A 113 8.31 16.90 -7.32
C TYR A 113 8.72 18.37 -7.51
N ASN A 114 8.22 19.29 -6.68
CA ASN A 114 8.60 20.70 -6.72
C ASN A 114 10.08 20.91 -6.44
N ASN A 115 10.64 20.17 -5.48
CA ASN A 115 12.07 20.22 -5.15
C ASN A 115 12.93 19.70 -6.31
N LEU A 116 12.49 18.65 -7.00
CA LEU A 116 13.13 18.16 -8.22
C LEU A 116 13.14 19.25 -9.31
N VAL A 117 11.99 19.84 -9.62
CA VAL A 117 11.86 20.90 -10.62
C VAL A 117 12.73 22.12 -10.27
N ALA A 118 12.74 22.52 -8.99
CA ALA A 118 13.58 23.62 -8.51
C ALA A 118 15.07 23.32 -8.65
N SER A 119 15.49 22.07 -8.42
CA SER A 119 16.88 21.64 -8.57
C SER A 119 17.32 21.68 -10.05
N ILE A 120 16.46 21.23 -10.97
CA ILE A 120 16.73 21.32 -12.41
C ILE A 120 16.82 22.80 -12.86
N ARG A 121 15.94 23.67 -12.34
CA ARG A 121 16.02 25.12 -12.59
C ARG A 121 17.34 25.71 -12.11
N ALA A 122 17.78 25.36 -10.90
CA ALA A 122 19.03 25.84 -10.34
C ALA A 122 20.22 25.41 -11.21
N TYR A 123 20.21 24.15 -11.68
CA TYR A 123 21.22 23.64 -12.61
C TYR A 123 21.26 24.45 -13.91
N TYR A 124 20.12 24.68 -14.59
CA TYR A 124 20.11 25.49 -15.80
C TYR A 124 20.55 26.94 -15.55
N THR A 125 20.17 27.51 -14.41
CA THR A 125 20.61 28.87 -14.04
C THR A 125 22.14 28.94 -13.93
N GLN A 126 22.76 27.96 -13.27
CA GLN A 126 24.21 27.89 -13.17
C GLN A 126 24.87 27.74 -14.55
N GLN A 127 24.37 26.86 -15.41
CA GLN A 127 24.91 26.69 -16.77
C GLN A 127 24.78 27.98 -17.60
N MET A 128 23.66 28.70 -17.46
CA MET A 128 23.43 29.98 -18.13
C MET A 128 24.41 31.06 -17.62
N ASP A 129 24.66 31.12 -16.30
CA ASP A 129 25.64 32.05 -15.71
C ASP A 129 27.07 31.76 -16.22
N GLU A 130 27.44 30.49 -16.41
CA GLU A 130 28.73 30.08 -16.99
C GLU A 130 28.87 30.56 -18.44
N LEU A 131 27.82 30.40 -19.26
CA LEU A 131 27.80 30.88 -20.65
C LEU A 131 27.88 32.41 -20.73
N ASP A 132 27.14 33.13 -19.89
CA ASP A 132 27.17 34.60 -19.83
C ASP A 132 28.54 35.12 -19.39
N ASN A 133 29.19 34.47 -18.42
CA ASN A 133 30.56 34.81 -18.02
C ASN A 133 31.57 34.55 -19.15
N ALA A 134 31.45 33.42 -19.85
CA ALA A 134 32.30 33.13 -21.02
C ALA A 134 32.10 34.17 -22.13
N TYR A 135 30.86 34.59 -22.39
CA TYR A 135 30.54 35.63 -23.36
C TYR A 135 31.16 36.98 -22.97
N LYS A 136 31.04 37.37 -21.69
CA LYS A 136 31.64 38.61 -21.15
C LYS A 136 33.17 38.59 -21.26
N ASN A 137 33.82 37.45 -21.01
CA ASN A 137 35.27 37.31 -21.16
C ASN A 137 35.70 37.52 -22.61
N LEU A 138 35.01 36.90 -23.56
CA LEU A 138 35.23 37.14 -25.00
C LEU A 138 35.02 38.60 -25.39
N SER A 139 34.03 39.27 -24.80
CA SER A 139 33.78 40.70 -25.00
C SER A 139 34.96 41.56 -24.55
N MET A 140 35.58 41.22 -23.41
CA MET A 140 36.80 41.90 -22.93
C MET A 140 38.02 41.61 -23.82
N GLU A 141 38.13 40.41 -24.38
CA GLU A 141 39.23 40.02 -25.28
C GLU A 141 39.24 40.80 -26.60
N LYS A 142 38.10 41.37 -27.04
CA LYS A 142 38.03 42.22 -28.24
C LYS A 142 38.98 43.41 -28.19
N ALA A 143 39.29 43.93 -27.00
CA ALA A 143 40.29 44.98 -26.84
C ALA A 143 41.69 44.54 -27.31
N ASN A 144 42.01 43.24 -27.19
CA ASN A 144 43.27 42.64 -27.64
C ASN A 144 43.31 42.33 -29.15
N CYS A 145 42.28 42.73 -29.90
CA CYS A 145 42.29 42.68 -31.36
C CYS A 145 42.84 43.96 -31.98
N TYR A 146 43.12 45.00 -31.19
CA TYR A 146 43.68 46.25 -31.68
C TYR A 146 45.18 46.33 -31.35
N THR A 147 45.99 46.65 -32.36
CA THR A 147 47.41 46.99 -32.23
C THR A 147 47.64 48.42 -32.72
N PHE A 148 48.73 49.06 -32.30
CA PHE A 148 49.03 50.45 -32.69
C PHE A 148 50.33 50.50 -33.49
N ASP A 149 50.33 51.26 -34.58
CA ASP A 149 51.54 51.53 -35.35
C ASP A 149 52.45 52.60 -34.68
N TYR A 150 53.57 52.93 -35.32
CA TYR A 150 54.54 53.92 -34.82
C TYR A 150 53.93 55.32 -34.62
N ASP A 151 52.87 55.66 -35.38
CA ASP A 151 52.18 56.95 -35.32
C ASP A 151 50.94 56.91 -34.40
N GLY A 152 50.67 55.76 -33.77
CA GLY A 152 49.54 55.56 -32.85
C GLY A 152 48.20 55.26 -33.52
N THR A 153 48.20 54.89 -34.81
CA THR A 153 46.98 54.49 -35.52
C THR A 153 46.60 53.05 -35.15
N PRO A 154 45.35 52.78 -34.72
CA PRO A 154 44.92 51.43 -34.41
C PRO A 154 44.72 50.60 -35.68
N TYR A 155 45.24 49.37 -35.67
CA TYR A 155 45.01 48.32 -36.66
C TYR A 155 44.28 47.14 -35.99
N GLU A 156 43.18 46.70 -36.59
CA GLU A 156 42.37 45.57 -36.11
C GLU A 156 42.84 44.25 -36.72
N ASP A 157 43.06 43.26 -35.87
CA ASP A 157 43.16 41.86 -36.23
C ASP A 157 41.75 41.31 -36.52
N THR A 158 41.35 41.43 -37.79
CA THR A 158 40.01 41.04 -38.26
C THR A 158 39.74 39.55 -38.12
N GLU A 159 40.77 38.71 -38.24
CA GLU A 159 40.62 37.25 -38.11
C GLU A 159 40.32 36.88 -36.66
N LYS A 160 41.08 37.43 -35.72
CA LYS A 160 40.85 37.25 -34.28
C LYS A 160 39.52 37.84 -33.83
N MET A 161 39.14 39.02 -34.36
CA MET A 161 37.82 39.61 -34.10
C MET A 161 36.69 38.69 -34.58
N GLN A 162 36.81 38.12 -35.79
CA GLN A 162 35.80 37.22 -36.32
C GLN A 162 35.70 35.91 -35.53
N ASP A 163 36.82 35.33 -35.08
CA ASP A 163 36.82 34.15 -34.21
C ASP A 163 36.06 34.41 -32.89
N ILE A 164 36.35 35.54 -32.24
CA ILE A 164 35.66 35.95 -31.01
C ILE A 164 34.16 36.09 -31.25
N VAL A 165 33.75 36.74 -32.35
CA VAL A 165 32.33 36.90 -32.71
C VAL A 165 31.65 35.56 -32.95
N ASN A 166 32.30 34.64 -33.68
CA ASN A 166 31.75 33.31 -33.94
C ASN A 166 31.51 32.55 -32.64
N ARG A 167 32.50 32.53 -31.74
CA ARG A 167 32.39 31.89 -30.42
C ARG A 167 31.31 32.53 -29.55
N GLN A 168 31.14 33.86 -29.63
CA GLN A 168 30.05 34.56 -28.94
C GLN A 168 28.67 34.12 -29.44
N ASN A 169 28.50 33.99 -30.76
CA ASN A 169 27.25 33.50 -31.34
C ASN A 169 26.93 32.07 -30.87
N GLU A 170 27.93 31.18 -30.82
CA GLU A 170 27.77 29.80 -30.31
C GLU A 170 27.32 29.77 -28.83
N LEU A 171 27.88 30.65 -28.00
CA LEU A 171 27.49 30.77 -26.59
C LEU A 171 26.06 31.31 -26.46
N GLU A 172 25.69 32.29 -27.29
CA GLU A 172 24.34 32.86 -27.31
C GLU A 172 23.29 31.82 -27.74
N GLU A 173 23.59 31.01 -28.76
CA GLU A 173 22.71 29.90 -29.17
C GLU A 173 22.49 28.88 -28.04
N GLN A 174 23.55 28.50 -27.33
CA GLN A 174 23.45 27.60 -26.18
C GLN A 174 22.65 28.22 -25.03
N TYR A 175 22.88 29.50 -24.73
CA TYR A 175 22.17 30.22 -23.68
C TYR A 175 20.67 30.28 -23.99
N ASN A 176 20.31 30.64 -25.23
CA ASN A 176 18.91 30.70 -25.67
C ASN A 176 18.23 29.33 -25.60
N SER A 177 18.95 28.25 -25.93
CA SER A 177 18.43 26.88 -25.79
C SER A 177 18.13 26.52 -24.33
N LEU A 178 19.05 26.81 -23.41
CA LEU A 178 18.83 26.59 -21.97
C LEU A 178 17.72 27.47 -21.41
N GLN A 179 17.63 28.72 -21.85
CA GLN A 179 16.57 29.63 -21.46
C GLN A 179 15.20 29.06 -21.86
N GLN A 180 15.06 28.53 -23.07
CA GLN A 180 13.80 27.90 -23.52
C GLN A 180 13.42 26.69 -22.64
N GLN A 181 14.38 25.85 -22.25
CA GLN A 181 14.15 24.72 -21.36
C GLN A 181 13.73 25.18 -19.95
N ARG A 182 14.36 26.24 -19.44
CA ARG A 182 14.04 26.82 -18.14
C ARG A 182 12.64 27.45 -18.12
N GLU A 183 12.28 28.20 -19.16
CA GLU A 183 10.93 28.78 -19.31
C GLU A 183 9.85 27.70 -19.40
N TRP A 184 10.14 26.56 -20.05
CA TRP A 184 9.26 25.41 -20.05
C TRP A 184 9.02 24.87 -18.63
N LEU A 185 10.07 24.71 -17.81
CA LEU A 185 9.94 24.27 -16.41
C LEU A 185 9.15 25.26 -15.54
N ASP A 186 9.29 26.57 -15.78
CA ASP A 186 8.56 27.59 -15.01
C ASP A 186 7.04 27.47 -15.21
N ASN A 187 6.60 26.99 -16.38
CA ASN A 187 5.18 26.72 -16.65
C ASN A 187 4.67 25.39 -16.06
N GLN A 188 5.55 24.51 -15.55
CA GLN A 188 5.18 23.21 -14.97
C GLN A 188 4.88 23.27 -13.46
N MET A 189 5.10 24.41 -12.80
CA MET A 189 5.01 24.56 -11.34
C MET A 189 3.58 24.57 -10.75
N VAL A 190 2.56 24.08 -11.46
CA VAL A 190 1.22 23.95 -10.89
C VAL A 190 1.05 22.57 -10.26
N ALA A 191 1.72 22.37 -9.11
CA ALA A 191 1.66 21.15 -8.31
C ALA A 191 0.23 20.76 -7.86
N ASP A 192 -0.70 21.73 -7.88
CA ASP A 192 -2.10 21.52 -7.52
C ASP A 192 -2.86 20.60 -8.51
N GLU A 193 -2.30 20.36 -9.70
CA GLU A 193 -2.93 19.53 -10.73
C GLU A 193 -2.36 18.11 -10.82
N LEU A 194 -1.36 17.76 -10.00
CA LEU A 194 -0.74 16.43 -10.03
C LEU A 194 -1.74 15.33 -9.66
N LYS A 195 -2.03 14.43 -10.61
CA LYS A 195 -2.91 13.28 -10.39
C LYS A 195 -2.09 12.06 -10.01
N ILE A 196 -2.05 11.80 -8.70
CA ILE A 196 -1.36 10.65 -8.10
C ILE A 196 -2.34 9.49 -7.91
N SER A 197 -1.97 8.32 -8.41
CA SER A 197 -2.71 7.06 -8.30
C SER A 197 -1.76 5.91 -8.01
N VAL A 198 -2.28 4.83 -7.43
CA VAL A 198 -1.53 3.59 -7.20
C VAL A 198 -1.97 2.54 -8.20
N VAL A 199 -1.01 1.77 -8.72
CA VAL A 199 -1.25 0.60 -9.55
C VAL A 199 -0.95 -0.62 -8.71
N CYS A 200 -1.97 -1.46 -8.48
CA CYS A 200 -1.86 -2.68 -7.67
C CYS A 200 -1.97 -3.94 -8.53
N GLU A 201 -1.13 -4.91 -8.23
CA GLU A 201 -1.21 -6.28 -8.74
C GLU A 201 -1.40 -7.21 -7.55
N VAL A 202 -2.66 -7.58 -7.30
CA VAL A 202 -3.07 -8.32 -6.11
C VAL A 202 -3.28 -9.79 -6.47
N GLY A 203 -2.83 -10.69 -5.62
CA GLY A 203 -3.23 -12.09 -5.66
C GLY A 203 -3.19 -12.76 -4.31
N ILE A 204 -3.67 -13.99 -4.26
CA ILE A 204 -3.78 -14.75 -3.02
C ILE A 204 -3.13 -16.12 -3.06
N ALA A 205 -2.73 -16.60 -1.90
CA ALA A 205 -2.28 -17.97 -1.70
C ALA A 205 -3.05 -18.62 -0.54
N TYR A 206 -3.47 -19.87 -0.78
CA TYR A 206 -4.21 -20.67 0.19
C TYR A 206 -3.27 -21.30 1.22
N ASN A 207 -3.82 -21.71 2.36
CA ASN A 207 -3.08 -22.42 3.40
C ASN A 207 -2.44 -23.70 2.85
N GLY A 208 -1.14 -23.87 3.10
CA GLY A 208 -0.34 -25.01 2.63
C GLY A 208 0.21 -24.84 1.20
N THR A 209 -0.05 -23.71 0.53
CA THR A 209 0.54 -23.42 -0.79
C THR A 209 2.05 -23.33 -0.68
N ARG A 210 2.78 -23.98 -1.59
CA ARG A 210 4.22 -23.76 -1.76
C ARG A 210 4.41 -22.59 -2.70
N VAL A 211 4.95 -21.50 -2.18
CA VAL A 211 5.23 -20.29 -2.92
C VAL A 211 6.74 -20.20 -3.07
N SER A 212 7.22 -20.28 -4.31
CA SER A 212 8.65 -20.17 -4.64
C SER A 212 8.95 -18.83 -5.28
N THR A 213 7.98 -18.29 -6.02
CA THR A 213 8.03 -16.98 -6.64
C THR A 213 6.71 -16.25 -6.40
N GLU A 214 6.70 -14.92 -6.54
CA GLU A 214 5.48 -14.12 -6.44
C GLU A 214 4.44 -14.51 -7.51
N GLY A 215 4.89 -15.03 -8.65
CA GLY A 215 4.03 -15.58 -9.71
C GLY A 215 3.17 -16.76 -9.25
N ASP A 216 3.60 -17.48 -8.20
CA ASP A 216 2.79 -18.53 -7.56
C ASP A 216 1.59 -17.98 -6.78
N VAL A 217 1.54 -16.67 -6.55
CA VAL A 217 0.47 -15.99 -5.83
C VAL A 217 -0.35 -15.13 -6.81
N ILE A 218 0.29 -14.11 -7.40
CA ILE A 218 -0.36 -13.13 -8.27
C ILE A 218 -0.79 -13.76 -9.60
N GLY A 219 0.03 -14.65 -10.17
CA GLY A 219 -0.30 -15.30 -11.44
C GLY A 219 -1.37 -16.39 -11.30
N LYS A 220 -1.39 -17.11 -10.19
CA LYS A 220 -2.29 -18.26 -9.99
C LYS A 220 -3.68 -17.87 -9.52
N ASN A 221 -3.77 -16.96 -8.54
CA ASN A 221 -5.06 -16.52 -8.00
C ASN A 221 -5.12 -14.97 -8.01
N PRO A 222 -5.19 -14.37 -9.20
CA PRO A 222 -5.23 -12.92 -9.32
C PRO A 222 -6.54 -12.37 -8.75
N CYS A 223 -6.45 -11.20 -8.13
CA CYS A 223 -7.57 -10.47 -7.56
C CYS A 223 -7.66 -9.05 -8.12
N GLU A 224 -8.83 -8.43 -7.98
CA GLU A 224 -9.05 -7.02 -8.25
C GLU A 224 -9.60 -6.35 -6.99
N VAL A 225 -9.15 -5.12 -6.73
CA VAL A 225 -9.72 -4.29 -5.66
C VAL A 225 -11.08 -3.79 -6.11
N THR A 226 -12.15 -4.21 -5.43
CA THR A 226 -13.53 -3.87 -5.81
C THR A 226 -14.09 -2.71 -4.99
N ARG A 227 -13.59 -2.52 -3.77
CA ARG A 227 -13.99 -1.42 -2.89
C ARG A 227 -12.92 -1.13 -1.86
N VAL A 228 -12.75 0.15 -1.54
CA VAL A 228 -11.99 0.61 -0.38
C VAL A 228 -12.89 1.55 0.42
N SER A 229 -12.71 1.59 1.73
CA SER A 229 -13.36 2.59 2.59
C SER A 229 -12.92 4.00 2.20
N ASP A 230 -13.89 4.91 2.17
CA ASP A 230 -13.73 6.35 1.95
C ASP A 230 -13.46 7.13 3.23
N LYS A 231 -13.67 6.51 4.40
CA LYS A 231 -13.36 7.10 5.70
C LYS A 231 -11.89 6.89 6.06
N ASP A 232 -11.23 7.96 6.51
CA ASP A 232 -9.80 7.94 6.86
C ASP A 232 -9.46 7.09 8.09
N ASP A 233 -10.42 6.90 8.99
CA ASP A 233 -10.31 6.13 10.22
C ASP A 233 -10.73 4.65 10.07
N VAL A 234 -11.23 4.27 8.89
CA VAL A 234 -11.65 2.90 8.57
C VAL A 234 -10.77 2.33 7.47
N ASP A 235 -9.87 1.44 7.87
CA ASP A 235 -8.93 0.76 6.99
C ASP A 235 -9.47 -0.60 6.52
N LEU A 236 -10.55 -0.58 5.73
CA LEU A 236 -11.16 -1.79 5.17
C LEU A 236 -11.22 -1.74 3.64
N ALA A 237 -11.04 -2.91 3.02
CA ALA A 237 -11.17 -3.10 1.59
C ALA A 237 -11.79 -4.46 1.25
N LEU A 238 -12.40 -4.50 0.07
CA LEU A 238 -12.83 -5.72 -0.58
C LEU A 238 -11.98 -5.94 -1.83
N ILE A 239 -11.43 -7.14 -1.95
CA ILE A 239 -10.84 -7.65 -3.18
C ILE A 239 -11.66 -8.83 -3.66
N GLN A 240 -11.61 -9.14 -4.95
CA GLN A 240 -12.33 -10.27 -5.53
C GLN A 240 -11.42 -11.06 -6.46
N LEU A 241 -11.47 -12.39 -6.35
CA LEU A 241 -10.85 -13.28 -7.33
C LEU A 241 -11.36 -12.99 -8.75
N LYS A 242 -10.47 -12.93 -9.73
CA LYS A 242 -10.87 -12.65 -11.12
C LYS A 242 -11.80 -13.70 -11.73
N ASP A 243 -11.75 -14.94 -11.24
CA ASP A 243 -12.67 -16.01 -11.65
C ASP A 243 -14.04 -15.95 -10.94
N LYS A 244 -14.19 -15.03 -9.99
CA LYS A 244 -15.40 -14.78 -9.18
C LYS A 244 -15.93 -16.03 -8.48
N LYS A 245 -15.02 -16.89 -8.00
CA LYS A 245 -15.39 -18.15 -7.35
C LYS A 245 -14.57 -18.44 -6.11
N THR A 246 -15.26 -18.54 -4.98
CA THR A 246 -14.67 -19.07 -3.74
C THR A 246 -14.47 -20.60 -3.89
N PRO A 247 -13.31 -21.17 -3.54
CA PRO A 247 -13.11 -22.62 -3.51
C PRO A 247 -14.17 -23.34 -2.67
N GLY A 248 -14.61 -24.52 -3.10
CA GLY A 248 -15.75 -25.21 -2.49
C GLY A 248 -15.53 -25.60 -1.02
N ASP A 249 -14.30 -25.89 -0.65
CA ASP A 249 -13.83 -26.25 0.70
C ASP A 249 -13.38 -25.05 1.55
N ALA A 250 -13.32 -23.86 0.96
CA ALA A 250 -13.01 -22.63 1.69
C ALA A 250 -14.19 -22.24 2.59
N TYR A 251 -13.88 -21.96 3.84
CA TYR A 251 -14.82 -21.41 4.80
C TYR A 251 -15.21 -19.98 4.39
N VAL A 252 -16.50 -19.65 4.52
CA VAL A 252 -17.04 -18.32 4.23
C VAL A 252 -17.48 -17.70 5.55
N PHE A 253 -16.88 -16.56 5.89
CA PHE A 253 -17.18 -15.83 7.10
C PHE A 253 -18.48 -15.03 6.93
N ALA A 254 -19.41 -15.17 7.87
CA ALA A 254 -20.59 -14.33 7.91
C ALA A 254 -20.23 -12.96 8.47
N THR A 255 -20.65 -11.91 7.78
CA THR A 255 -20.37 -10.51 8.14
C THR A 255 -21.49 -9.86 8.96
N ASP A 256 -22.61 -10.57 9.16
CA ASP A 256 -23.75 -10.13 9.97
C ASP A 256 -23.61 -10.47 11.46
N GLY A 257 -22.40 -10.85 11.90
CA GLY A 257 -22.09 -11.22 13.28
C GLY A 257 -22.65 -12.59 13.71
N LYS A 258 -23.29 -13.37 12.83
CA LYS A 258 -23.82 -14.69 13.19
C LYS A 258 -22.79 -15.79 13.00
N SER A 259 -22.79 -16.77 13.91
CA SER A 259 -22.02 -18.01 13.68
C SER A 259 -22.69 -18.75 12.53
N THR A 260 -21.90 -19.29 11.59
CA THR A 260 -22.38 -20.17 10.49
C THR A 260 -22.76 -21.55 11.03
N GLY A 261 -23.63 -21.54 12.02
CA GLY A 261 -23.99 -22.69 12.82
C GLY A 261 -25.03 -23.57 12.17
N GLY A 262 -25.01 -24.86 12.51
CA GLY A 262 -25.99 -25.84 12.05
C GLY A 262 -27.39 -25.58 12.63
N LEU A 263 -28.33 -26.49 12.37
CA LEU A 263 -29.70 -26.45 12.93
C LEU A 263 -29.74 -26.23 14.45
N VAL A 264 -28.74 -26.76 15.17
CA VAL A 264 -28.61 -26.61 16.64
C VAL A 264 -28.33 -25.16 17.02
N ASP A 265 -27.43 -24.47 16.33
CA ASP A 265 -27.07 -23.07 16.64
C ASP A 265 -28.24 -22.11 16.36
N LYS A 266 -29.08 -22.41 15.34
CA LYS A 266 -30.35 -21.69 15.08
C LYS A 266 -31.40 -21.91 16.17
N VAL A 267 -31.42 -23.09 16.80
CA VAL A 267 -32.34 -23.38 17.91
C VAL A 267 -31.84 -22.70 19.18
N THR A 268 -30.54 -22.74 19.46
CA THR A 268 -29.94 -22.06 20.61
C THR A 268 -30.14 -20.54 20.55
N SER A 269 -29.98 -19.91 19.38
CA SER A 269 -30.19 -18.45 19.23
C SER A 269 -31.65 -18.01 19.43
N LEU A 270 -32.63 -18.91 19.30
CA LEU A 270 -34.05 -18.63 19.62
C LEU A 270 -34.33 -18.64 21.13
N PHE A 271 -33.45 -19.25 21.93
CA PHE A 271 -33.61 -19.40 23.38
C PHE A 271 -32.58 -18.60 24.22
N SER A 272 -31.57 -17.99 23.59
CA SER A 272 -30.60 -17.09 24.24
C SER A 272 -31.16 -15.67 24.35
N SER A 273 -31.47 -15.20 25.57
CA SER A 273 -32.01 -13.86 25.86
C SER A 273 -30.95 -12.80 26.19
N HIS A 274 -29.68 -13.03 25.85
CA HIS A 274 -28.60 -12.08 26.13
C HIS A 274 -28.28 -11.26 24.88
N ASN A 275 -28.00 -9.95 25.05
CA ASN A 275 -27.37 -9.10 24.04
C ASN A 275 -25.92 -9.59 23.79
N ASP A 276 -25.80 -10.80 23.24
CA ASP A 276 -24.56 -11.46 22.81
C ASP A 276 -23.86 -10.71 21.65
N ASP A 277 -24.45 -9.59 21.21
CA ASP A 277 -23.97 -8.70 20.16
C ASP A 277 -22.91 -7.71 20.67
N ILE A 278 -22.84 -7.45 21.99
CA ILE A 278 -21.87 -6.52 22.58
C ILE A 278 -20.76 -7.30 23.27
N LEU A 279 -19.55 -7.23 22.72
CA LEU A 279 -18.36 -7.83 23.32
C LEU A 279 -18.05 -7.22 24.70
N GLN A 280 -17.69 -8.08 25.64
CA GLN A 280 -17.36 -7.68 27.01
C GLN A 280 -15.85 -7.61 27.24
N ILE A 281 -15.42 -6.75 28.16
CA ILE A 281 -14.03 -6.76 28.64
C ILE A 281 -13.69 -8.16 29.18
N ASP A 282 -12.45 -8.61 28.95
CA ASP A 282 -11.95 -9.96 29.29
C ASP A 282 -12.57 -11.11 28.46
N GLN A 283 -13.45 -10.82 27.49
CA GLN A 283 -13.95 -11.82 26.56
C GLN A 283 -12.82 -12.35 25.67
N GLN A 284 -12.74 -13.68 25.56
CA GLN A 284 -11.74 -14.39 24.77
C GLN A 284 -11.96 -14.18 23.26
N LEU A 285 -10.89 -13.83 22.57
CA LEU A 285 -10.82 -13.68 21.12
C LEU A 285 -9.71 -14.55 20.53
N TYR A 286 -9.86 -14.85 19.25
CA TYR A 286 -8.88 -15.56 18.42
C TYR A 286 -8.68 -14.81 17.11
N MET A 287 -7.46 -14.78 16.61
CA MET A 287 -7.13 -14.24 15.30
C MET A 287 -6.57 -15.37 14.44
N ILE A 288 -7.04 -15.48 13.20
CA ILE A 288 -6.54 -16.48 12.24
C ILE A 288 -5.88 -15.73 11.09
N GLY A 289 -4.59 -15.94 10.85
CA GLY A 289 -3.89 -15.17 9.81
C GLY A 289 -2.49 -15.64 9.48
N TYR A 290 -1.87 -14.95 8.51
CA TYR A 290 -0.50 -15.21 8.06
C TYR A 290 0.46 -14.25 8.76
N ASN A 291 0.77 -14.59 10.01
CA ASN A 291 1.70 -13.82 10.83
C ASN A 291 3.12 -13.92 10.24
N ALA A 292 3.86 -12.82 10.25
CA ALA A 292 5.17 -12.60 9.62
C ALA A 292 5.19 -12.58 8.08
N GLY A 293 4.01 -12.53 7.43
CA GLY A 293 3.91 -12.37 5.97
C GLY A 293 4.76 -13.38 5.19
N PRO A 294 5.26 -13.00 4.00
CA PRO A 294 6.09 -13.81 3.15
C PRO A 294 7.55 -13.77 3.59
N ILE A 295 7.85 -14.20 4.82
CA ILE A 295 9.12 -14.93 5.05
C ILE A 295 8.96 -16.28 4.32
N LEU A 296 8.91 -16.18 2.99
CA LEU A 296 8.47 -17.18 2.03
C LEU A 296 9.53 -18.24 1.75
N ALA A 297 10.73 -18.05 2.29
CA ALA A 297 11.81 -19.00 2.17
C ALA A 297 11.76 -20.04 3.32
N ASN A 298 11.37 -21.27 2.97
CA ASN A 298 11.70 -22.52 3.65
C ASN A 298 10.88 -22.96 4.87
N THR A 299 9.58 -23.22 4.67
CA THR A 299 8.96 -24.32 5.42
C THR A 299 8.72 -25.51 4.50
N LYS A 300 9.06 -26.73 4.96
CA LYS A 300 8.82 -27.99 4.21
C LYS A 300 7.33 -28.20 3.84
N ARG A 301 6.43 -27.45 4.50
CA ARG A 301 4.96 -27.58 4.41
C ARG A 301 4.29 -26.40 3.68
N GLY A 302 5.05 -25.46 3.12
CA GLY A 302 4.50 -24.27 2.46
C GLY A 302 4.14 -23.16 3.46
N ILE A 303 3.44 -22.11 2.99
CA ILE A 303 2.92 -21.07 3.88
C ILE A 303 1.78 -21.65 4.72
N LEU A 304 1.79 -21.38 6.02
CA LEU A 304 0.79 -21.91 6.94
C LEU A 304 0.11 -20.77 7.67
N VAL A 305 -1.21 -20.83 7.68
CA VAL A 305 -2.03 -19.97 8.53
C VAL A 305 -1.85 -20.36 10.00
N GLN A 306 -1.87 -19.36 10.87
CA GLN A 306 -1.68 -19.50 12.31
C GLN A 306 -2.90 -18.97 13.05
N MET A 307 -3.08 -19.45 14.28
CA MET A 307 -4.05 -18.90 15.22
C MET A 307 -3.32 -18.33 16.42
N THR A 308 -3.64 -17.09 16.77
CA THR A 308 -3.24 -16.45 18.04
C THR A 308 -4.49 -16.11 18.84
N SER A 309 -4.31 -15.82 20.12
CA SER A 309 -5.42 -15.54 21.02
C SER A 309 -5.07 -14.41 21.98
N GLY A 310 -6.11 -13.83 22.55
CA GLY A 310 -6.04 -12.68 23.45
C GLY A 310 -7.43 -12.35 23.93
N LYS A 311 -7.58 -11.24 24.64
CA LYS A 311 -8.87 -10.83 25.21
C LYS A 311 -9.20 -9.41 24.85
N VAL A 312 -10.49 -9.09 24.87
CA VAL A 312 -10.97 -7.71 24.81
C VAL A 312 -10.38 -6.91 25.98
N THR A 313 -9.68 -5.82 25.69
CA THR A 313 -9.02 -4.99 26.71
C THR A 313 -9.83 -3.76 27.09
N GLN A 314 -10.77 -3.35 26.25
CA GLN A 314 -11.65 -2.20 26.48
C GLN A 314 -13.04 -2.47 25.89
N GLN A 315 -14.06 -1.84 26.46
CA GLN A 315 -15.41 -1.89 25.90
C GLN A 315 -15.39 -1.30 24.47
N PRO A 316 -15.95 -2.00 23.47
CA PRO A 316 -15.99 -1.50 22.10
C PRO A 316 -16.76 -0.18 22.02
N ASP A 317 -16.22 0.78 21.27
CA ASP A 317 -16.86 2.08 21.00
C ASP A 317 -17.81 2.03 19.79
N GLY A 318 -17.89 0.87 19.12
CA GLY A 318 -18.72 0.64 17.94
C GLY A 318 -17.96 0.69 16.61
N GLU A 319 -16.72 1.18 16.61
CA GLU A 319 -15.88 1.29 15.41
C GLU A 319 -14.52 0.60 15.57
N ARG A 320 -14.01 0.49 16.81
CA ARG A 320 -12.73 -0.15 17.12
C ARG A 320 -12.89 -1.16 18.25
N LEU A 321 -12.29 -2.33 18.04
CA LEU A 321 -12.20 -3.38 19.02
C LEU A 321 -10.76 -3.50 19.52
N LEU A 322 -10.49 -3.09 20.76
CA LEU A 322 -9.16 -3.23 21.37
C LEU A 322 -8.99 -4.59 22.05
N TYR A 323 -7.84 -5.23 21.82
CA TYR A 323 -7.51 -6.52 22.40
C TYR A 323 -6.01 -6.73 22.64
N SER A 324 -5.71 -7.79 23.41
CA SER A 324 -4.36 -8.22 23.75
C SER A 324 -3.77 -9.30 22.83
N ILE A 325 -4.42 -9.62 21.70
CA ILE A 325 -3.87 -10.56 20.71
C ILE A 325 -2.56 -9.98 20.16
N PRO A 326 -1.44 -10.71 20.17
CA PRO A 326 -0.19 -10.23 19.60
C PRO A 326 -0.33 -10.12 18.07
N THR A 327 0.03 -8.95 17.53
CA THR A 327 0.11 -8.72 16.08
C THR A 327 1.57 -8.71 15.65
N VAL A 328 1.79 -9.17 14.43
CA VAL A 328 3.07 -9.05 13.74
C VAL A 328 2.80 -8.66 12.30
N GLN A 329 3.83 -8.26 11.55
CA GLN A 329 3.72 -7.96 10.12
C GLN A 329 3.00 -9.10 9.38
N GLY A 330 2.13 -8.78 8.42
CA GLY A 330 1.33 -9.77 7.68
C GLY A 330 0.00 -10.18 8.34
N SER A 331 -0.17 -9.91 9.65
CA SER A 331 -1.45 -10.14 10.35
C SER A 331 -2.53 -9.11 10.01
N SER A 332 -2.20 -7.99 9.36
CA SER A 332 -3.16 -7.01 8.84
C SER A 332 -4.19 -7.67 7.94
N GLY A 333 -5.48 -7.46 8.23
CA GLY A 333 -6.61 -7.99 7.48
C GLY A 333 -7.07 -9.37 7.96
N SER A 334 -6.47 -9.91 9.02
CA SER A 334 -6.88 -11.19 9.61
C SER A 334 -8.28 -11.10 10.24
N PRO A 335 -9.15 -12.11 10.06
CA PRO A 335 -10.39 -12.19 10.82
C PRO A 335 -10.11 -12.39 12.32
N VAL A 336 -10.78 -11.61 13.15
CA VAL A 336 -10.86 -11.80 14.60
C VAL A 336 -12.21 -12.42 14.93
N ILE A 337 -12.19 -13.50 15.71
CA ILE A 337 -13.38 -14.27 16.08
C ILE A 337 -13.51 -14.41 17.59
N ASP A 338 -14.75 -14.58 18.06
CA ASP A 338 -15.03 -14.91 19.46
C ASP A 338 -14.98 -16.43 19.75
N SER A 339 -15.25 -16.82 21.01
CA SER A 339 -15.33 -18.24 21.42
C SER A 339 -16.45 -19.05 20.76
N LYS A 340 -17.39 -18.39 20.08
CA LYS A 340 -18.47 -19.01 19.28
C LYS A 340 -18.09 -19.13 17.79
N GLY A 341 -16.90 -18.65 17.41
CA GLY A 341 -16.40 -18.61 16.04
C GLY A 341 -17.11 -17.58 15.16
N ARG A 342 -17.73 -16.56 15.76
CA ARG A 342 -18.36 -15.44 15.03
C ARG A 342 -17.27 -14.45 14.65
N LEU A 343 -17.31 -13.90 13.43
CA LEU A 343 -16.45 -12.79 13.03
C LEU A 343 -16.89 -11.55 13.82
N VAL A 344 -15.93 -10.88 14.45
CA VAL A 344 -16.22 -9.70 15.29
C VAL A 344 -15.37 -8.48 14.96
N ALA A 345 -14.25 -8.65 14.26
CA ALA A 345 -13.44 -7.55 13.73
C ALA A 345 -12.49 -8.03 12.63
N VAL A 346 -11.91 -7.07 11.90
CA VAL A 346 -10.76 -7.25 11.01
C VAL A 346 -9.53 -6.65 11.66
N ASN A 347 -8.50 -7.47 11.93
CA ASN A 347 -7.30 -7.01 12.61
C ASN A 347 -6.57 -5.94 11.81
N PHE A 348 -6.20 -4.85 12.47
CA PHE A 348 -5.37 -3.79 11.93
C PHE A 348 -4.00 -3.81 12.60
N ALA A 349 -2.94 -4.14 11.85
CA ALA A 349 -1.57 -4.02 12.35
C ALA A 349 -0.91 -2.76 11.77
N LYS A 350 -0.69 -1.75 12.61
CA LYS A 350 0.08 -0.56 12.22
C LYS A 350 1.57 -0.89 12.30
N LEU A 351 2.33 -0.52 11.26
CA LEU A 351 3.78 -0.39 11.39
C LEU A 351 4.05 0.79 12.34
N ALA A 352 4.61 0.46 13.51
CA ALA A 352 5.18 1.33 14.54
C ALA A 352 4.25 1.87 15.67
N VAL A 353 4.76 1.64 16.89
CA VAL A 353 4.50 2.27 18.20
C VAL A 353 3.31 1.76 19.06
N SER A 354 3.38 0.49 19.51
CA SER A 354 3.46 0.11 20.93
C SER A 354 3.23 -1.40 21.10
N ASP A 355 4.14 -2.08 21.81
CA ASP A 355 4.25 -3.55 21.85
C ASP A 355 3.09 -4.31 22.53
N ASN A 356 1.99 -3.67 22.93
CA ASN A 356 0.97 -4.34 23.76
C ASN A 356 -0.50 -3.96 23.51
N PHE A 357 -0.81 -3.07 22.57
CA PHE A 357 -2.20 -2.71 22.27
C PHE A 357 -2.50 -2.83 20.78
N ASN A 358 -3.35 -3.79 20.44
CA ASN A 358 -3.80 -4.05 19.09
C ASN A 358 -5.29 -3.78 18.97
N PHE A 359 -5.73 -3.46 17.75
CA PHE A 359 -7.14 -3.24 17.49
C PHE A 359 -7.57 -3.84 16.17
N GLY A 360 -8.86 -4.17 16.10
CA GLY A 360 -9.56 -4.50 14.88
C GLY A 360 -10.65 -3.48 14.59
N ILE A 361 -11.08 -3.46 13.33
CA ILE A 361 -12.18 -2.64 12.81
C ILE A 361 -13.41 -3.51 12.62
#